data_AF-A0A919ISL9-F1
#
_entry.id   AF-A0A919ISL9-F1
#
_cell.length_a   1.000
_cell.length_b   1.000
_cell.length_c   1.000
_cell.angle_alpha   90.00
_cell.angle_beta   90.00
_cell.angle_gamma   90.00
#
_symmetry.space_group_name_H-M   'P 1'
#
loop_
_entity.id
_entity.type
_entity.pdbx_description
1 polymer ?
#
loop_
_entity_poly.entity_id
_entity_poly.type
_entity_poly.pdbx_seq_one_letter_code
_entity_poly.pdbx_strand_id
1 'polypeptide(L)'
;MTETLDDVIPLKKKPEPAAEAAAAAELVRLAKEQGLSLTGPDGLLKQLTKAVLETALNEEMTQHLGYAKNDPAGAGSGNVCNGSRSKTVLTDATGHVQIDVPRDRAGSFEPQIVKKRQCSAVRSADLAAAADLAETVARSITDPDQQAQALAQIARAIASADPDRASRVLGKVLAAESWMAPLSVLGEFWPQVVLRCVDALSVNERSRYTERT
;
A
#
# COMPACT_ATOMS: atom_id res chain seq x y z
N MET A 1 42.65 -28.95 -29.50
CA MET A 1 42.87 -27.98 -28.41
C MET A 1 42.58 -26.63 -29.04
N THR A 2 41.50 -25.90 -28.77
CA THR A 2 40.70 -25.63 -27.57
C THR A 2 39.35 -25.07 -28.06
N GLU A 3 38.20 -25.70 -27.77
CA GLU A 3 37.24 -25.29 -26.73
C GLU A 3 37.10 -23.78 -26.48
N THR A 4 35.92 -23.23 -26.80
CA THR A 4 35.17 -22.18 -26.04
C THR A 4 33.77 -22.11 -26.69
N LEU A 5 32.81 -22.97 -26.30
CA LEU A 5 31.81 -22.79 -25.24
C LEU A 5 30.96 -21.51 -25.36
N ASP A 6 29.69 -21.74 -25.69
CA ASP A 6 28.53 -20.88 -25.49
C ASP A 6 28.49 -20.27 -24.09
N ASP A 7 28.07 -19.01 -24.02
CA ASP A 7 27.26 -18.50 -22.91
C ASP A 7 26.43 -17.30 -23.41
N VAL A 8 25.37 -17.60 -24.16
CA VAL A 8 24.27 -16.66 -24.42
C VAL A 8 23.45 -16.58 -23.14
N ILE A 9 23.82 -15.64 -22.25
CA ILE A 9 23.01 -15.29 -21.09
C ILE A 9 21.74 -14.59 -21.59
N PRO A 10 20.52 -15.14 -21.39
CA PRO A 10 19.31 -14.41 -21.74
C PRO A 10 19.15 -13.24 -20.77
N LEU A 11 19.25 -12.03 -21.31
CA LEU A 11 18.96 -10.79 -20.59
C LEU A 11 17.53 -10.87 -20.03
N LYS A 12 17.41 -10.90 -18.70
CA LYS A 12 16.14 -10.79 -17.97
C LYS A 12 15.32 -9.61 -18.52
N LYS A 13 14.21 -9.91 -19.18
CA LYS A 13 13.18 -8.92 -19.57
C LYS A 13 12.55 -8.38 -18.29
N LYS A 14 12.87 -7.13 -17.92
CA LYS A 14 12.16 -6.39 -16.86
C LYS A 14 10.68 -6.25 -17.28
N PRO A 15 9.71 -6.49 -16.39
CA PRO A 15 8.29 -6.27 -16.71
C PRO A 15 8.04 -4.76 -16.87
N GLU A 16 7.08 -4.42 -17.72
CA GLU A 16 6.83 -3.07 -18.25
C GLU A 16 6.13 -2.14 -17.24
N PRO A 17 6.82 -1.12 -16.69
CA PRO A 17 6.19 -0.16 -15.77
C PRO A 17 5.16 0.76 -16.48
N ALA A 18 5.11 0.77 -17.81
CA ALA A 18 4.19 1.59 -18.59
C ALA A 18 2.77 1.01 -18.66
N ALA A 19 2.64 -0.32 -18.75
CA ALA A 19 1.33 -0.98 -18.85
C ALA A 19 0.56 -0.89 -17.52
N GLU A 20 1.27 -1.06 -16.40
CA GLU A 20 0.71 -0.96 -15.06
C GLU A 20 0.24 0.46 -14.75
N ALA A 21 1.04 1.48 -15.11
CA ALA A 21 0.67 2.88 -14.96
C ALA A 21 -0.53 3.27 -15.84
N ALA A 22 -0.61 2.75 -17.06
CA ALA A 22 -1.75 2.97 -17.96
C ALA A 22 -3.04 2.34 -17.41
N ALA A 23 -2.97 1.12 -16.89
CA ALA A 23 -4.11 0.46 -16.25
C ALA A 23 -4.59 1.21 -15.01
N ALA A 24 -3.66 1.71 -14.18
CA ALA A 24 -3.98 2.54 -13.02
C ALA A 24 -4.67 3.86 -13.41
N ALA A 25 -4.17 4.53 -14.46
CA ALA A 25 -4.77 5.76 -14.97
C ALA A 25 -6.20 5.54 -15.47
N GLU A 26 -6.44 4.42 -16.17
CA GLU A 26 -7.76 4.08 -16.68
C GLU A 26 -8.74 3.75 -15.55
N LEU A 27 -8.30 3.02 -14.52
CA LEU A 27 -9.12 2.76 -13.33
C LEU A 27 -9.51 4.04 -12.59
N VAL A 28 -8.57 4.99 -12.47
CA VAL A 28 -8.84 6.31 -11.87
C VAL A 28 -9.83 7.11 -12.72
N ARG A 29 -9.73 7.02 -14.05
CA ARG A 29 -10.69 7.66 -14.98
C ARG A 29 -12.10 7.10 -14.80
N LEU A 30 -12.25 5.78 -14.84
CA LEU A 30 -13.54 5.11 -14.65
C LEU A 30 -14.15 5.41 -13.28
N ALA A 31 -13.34 5.47 -12.22
CA ALA A 31 -13.80 5.82 -10.89
C ALA A 31 -14.34 7.26 -10.82
N LYS A 32 -13.66 8.22 -11.47
CA LYS A 32 -14.13 9.60 -11.57
C LYS A 32 -15.45 9.70 -12.35
N GLU A 33 -15.59 8.94 -13.44
CA GLU A 33 -16.84 8.88 -14.22
C GLU A 33 -18.01 8.31 -13.41
N GLN A 34 -17.74 7.33 -12.55
CA GLN A 34 -18.73 6.74 -11.63
C GLN A 34 -18.98 7.59 -10.38
N GLY A 35 -18.32 8.74 -10.23
CA GLY A 35 -18.44 9.62 -9.06
C GLY A 35 -17.86 9.02 -7.77
N LEU A 36 -17.01 7.99 -7.88
CA LEU A 36 -16.36 7.35 -6.75
C LEU A 36 -15.19 8.21 -6.26
N SER A 37 -15.17 8.50 -4.96
CA SER A 37 -14.01 9.15 -4.35
C SER A 37 -12.81 8.19 -4.36
N LEU A 38 -11.61 8.71 -4.63
CA LEU A 38 -10.38 7.92 -4.60
C LEU A 38 -10.12 7.33 -3.21
N THR A 39 -10.38 8.14 -2.18
CA THR A 39 -10.27 7.80 -0.77
C THR A 39 -11.62 8.00 -0.08
N GLY A 40 -11.85 7.34 1.07
CA GLY A 40 -13.07 7.48 1.87
C GLY A 40 -13.74 6.16 2.24
N PRO A 41 -14.87 6.19 2.98
CA PRO A 41 -15.53 5.02 3.55
C PRO A 41 -15.96 3.97 2.53
N ASP A 42 -16.27 4.40 1.30
CA ASP A 42 -16.64 3.55 0.16
C ASP A 42 -15.80 3.87 -1.09
N GLY A 43 -14.61 4.44 -0.88
CA GLY A 43 -13.74 4.90 -1.97
C GLY A 43 -13.11 3.76 -2.79
N LEU A 44 -12.60 4.11 -3.98
CA LEU A 44 -12.02 3.17 -4.95
C LEU A 44 -10.96 2.25 -4.33
N LEU A 45 -10.02 2.81 -3.55
CA LEU A 45 -8.94 2.04 -2.94
C LEU A 45 -9.47 0.97 -1.98
N LYS A 46 -10.59 1.25 -1.32
CA LYS A 46 -11.21 0.33 -0.37
C LYS A 46 -11.88 -0.83 -1.08
N GLN A 47 -12.59 -0.52 -2.16
CA GLN A 47 -13.23 -1.51 -3.02
C GLN A 47 -12.20 -2.39 -3.72
N LEU A 48 -11.09 -1.79 -4.19
CA LEU A 48 -9.99 -2.54 -4.79
C LEU A 48 -9.34 -3.48 -3.76
N THR A 49 -9.05 -2.98 -2.56
CA THR A 49 -8.50 -3.80 -1.48
C THR A 49 -9.44 -4.95 -1.12
N LYS A 50 -10.75 -4.67 -1.03
CA LYS A 50 -11.79 -5.70 -0.82
C LYS A 50 -11.73 -6.76 -1.92
N ALA A 51 -11.75 -6.34 -3.18
CA ALA A 51 -11.76 -7.24 -4.33
C ALA A 51 -10.51 -8.13 -4.37
N VAL A 52 -9.33 -7.56 -4.15
CA VAL A 52 -8.06 -8.33 -4.12
C VAL A 52 -8.09 -9.38 -2.99
N LEU A 53 -8.53 -8.99 -1.79
CA LEU A 53 -8.61 -9.92 -0.67
C LEU A 53 -9.64 -11.04 -0.92
N GLU A 54 -10.82 -10.72 -1.44
CA GLU A 54 -11.85 -11.72 -1.76
C GLU A 54 -11.44 -12.67 -2.88
N THR A 55 -10.78 -12.15 -3.92
CA THR A 55 -10.23 -12.99 -5.00
C THR A 55 -9.17 -13.93 -4.47
N ALA A 56 -8.21 -13.43 -3.68
CA ALA A 56 -7.16 -14.27 -3.13
C ALA A 56 -7.71 -15.36 -2.16
N LEU A 57 -8.74 -15.04 -1.37
CA LEU A 57 -9.42 -16.03 -0.52
C LEU A 57 -10.21 -17.07 -1.33
N ASN A 58 -10.82 -16.68 -2.46
CA ASN A 58 -11.46 -17.63 -3.36
C ASN A 58 -10.45 -18.54 -4.05
N GLU A 59 -9.25 -18.05 -4.32
CA GLU A 59 -8.15 -18.87 -4.86
C GLU A 59 -7.65 -19.87 -3.82
N GLU A 60 -7.44 -19.46 -2.57
CA GLU A 60 -7.14 -20.40 -1.47
C GLU A 60 -8.24 -21.46 -1.32
N MET A 61 -9.52 -21.08 -1.43
CA MET A 61 -10.64 -22.01 -1.37
C MET A 61 -10.62 -23.01 -2.55
N THR A 62 -10.30 -22.52 -3.74
CA THR A 62 -10.18 -23.36 -4.94
C THR A 62 -9.04 -24.35 -4.79
N GLN A 63 -7.89 -23.93 -4.24
CA GLN A 63 -6.77 -24.81 -3.93
C GLN A 63 -7.12 -25.83 -2.84
N HIS A 64 -7.86 -25.44 -1.80
CA HIS A 64 -8.30 -26.32 -0.72
C HIS A 64 -9.28 -27.40 -1.21
N LEU A 65 -10.23 -27.03 -2.07
CA LEU A 65 -11.21 -27.97 -2.63
C LEU A 65 -10.67 -28.74 -3.83
N GLY A 66 -9.66 -28.22 -4.53
CA GLY A 66 -9.11 -28.79 -5.75
C GLY A 66 -9.89 -28.46 -7.03
N TYR A 67 -10.91 -27.60 -6.95
CA TYR A 67 -11.76 -27.21 -8.07
C TYR A 67 -12.42 -25.85 -7.82
N ALA A 68 -12.81 -25.17 -8.90
CA ALA A 68 -13.39 -23.83 -8.83
C ALA A 68 -14.88 -23.85 -8.41
N LYS A 69 -15.39 -22.71 -7.96
CA LYS A 69 -16.83 -22.58 -7.65
C LYS A 69 -17.67 -22.87 -8.89
N ASN A 70 -18.67 -23.75 -8.74
CA ASN A 70 -19.55 -24.26 -9.82
C ASN A 70 -18.88 -25.14 -10.87
N ASP A 71 -17.66 -25.63 -10.61
CA ASP A 71 -17.00 -26.59 -11.49
C ASP A 71 -17.65 -27.99 -11.36
N PRO A 72 -18.03 -28.65 -12.48
CA PRO A 72 -18.50 -30.04 -12.46
C PRO A 72 -17.53 -31.01 -11.80
N ALA A 73 -16.23 -30.73 -11.79
CA ALA A 73 -15.21 -31.54 -11.13
C ALA A 73 -15.45 -31.69 -9.61
N GLY A 74 -16.21 -30.77 -9.01
CA GLY A 74 -16.61 -30.84 -7.60
C GLY A 74 -17.79 -31.75 -7.29
N ALA A 75 -18.46 -32.32 -8.30
CA ALA A 75 -19.62 -33.19 -8.08
C ALA A 75 -19.19 -34.51 -7.45
N GLY A 76 -19.64 -34.76 -6.21
CA GLY A 76 -19.32 -36.00 -5.47
C GLY A 76 -18.04 -35.95 -4.62
N SER A 77 -17.36 -34.79 -4.53
CA SER A 77 -16.17 -34.59 -3.69
C SER A 77 -16.43 -34.66 -2.17
N GLY A 78 -17.70 -34.69 -1.74
CA GLY A 78 -18.12 -34.73 -0.33
C GLY A 78 -18.01 -33.39 0.42
N ASN A 79 -17.08 -32.53 0.04
CA ASN A 79 -16.94 -31.16 0.58
C ASN A 79 -17.14 -30.12 -0.52
N VAL A 80 -17.94 -29.08 -0.27
CA VAL A 80 -18.25 -28.03 -1.25
C VAL A 80 -18.16 -26.65 -0.62
N CYS A 81 -17.91 -25.61 -1.42
CA CYS A 81 -18.03 -24.22 -0.95
C CYS A 81 -19.49 -23.92 -0.57
N ASN A 82 -19.73 -23.55 0.69
CA ASN A 82 -21.03 -23.31 1.28
C ASN A 82 -21.15 -21.84 1.72
N GLY A 83 -21.28 -20.97 0.73
CA GLY A 83 -21.46 -19.53 0.94
C GLY A 83 -20.21 -18.83 1.48
N SER A 84 -20.44 -17.66 2.06
CA SER A 84 -19.40 -16.81 2.63
C SER A 84 -19.85 -16.21 3.97
N ARG A 85 -18.88 -15.73 4.75
CA ARG A 85 -19.10 -15.02 6.02
C ARG A 85 -18.44 -13.66 5.95
N SER A 86 -19.19 -12.61 6.26
CA SER A 86 -18.61 -11.27 6.34
C SER A 86 -17.65 -11.14 7.53
N LYS A 87 -16.52 -10.48 7.28
CA LYS A 87 -15.47 -10.18 8.25
C LYS A 87 -14.91 -8.80 7.99
N THR A 88 -14.74 -8.02 9.05
CA THR A 88 -14.06 -6.72 8.97
C THR A 88 -12.56 -6.92 9.22
N VAL A 89 -11.75 -6.53 8.25
CA VAL A 89 -10.29 -6.53 8.30
C VAL A 89 -9.82 -5.09 8.42
N LEU A 90 -8.88 -4.82 9.31
CA LEU A 90 -8.23 -3.53 9.37
C LEU A 90 -7.06 -3.54 8.39
N THR A 91 -6.96 -2.54 7.53
CA THR A 91 -5.83 -2.35 6.62
C THR A 91 -5.18 -1.00 6.88
N ASP A 92 -3.86 -0.94 6.79
CA ASP A 92 -3.11 0.27 7.13
C ASP A 92 -3.39 1.43 6.15
N ALA A 93 -3.65 1.11 4.88
CA ALA A 93 -3.88 2.09 3.82
C ALA A 93 -5.32 2.63 3.76
N THR A 94 -6.32 1.82 4.13
CA THR A 94 -7.73 2.13 3.86
C THR A 94 -8.66 1.94 5.07
N GLY A 95 -8.09 1.60 6.23
CA GLY A 95 -8.82 1.40 7.47
C GLY A 95 -9.66 0.13 7.44
N HIS A 96 -10.88 0.19 7.99
CA HIS A 96 -11.74 -0.99 8.13
C HIS A 96 -12.38 -1.39 6.80
N VAL A 97 -12.01 -2.55 6.27
CA VAL A 97 -12.59 -3.15 5.05
C VAL A 97 -13.44 -4.35 5.41
N GLN A 98 -14.71 -4.36 4.98
CA GLN A 98 -15.58 -5.54 5.12
C GLN A 98 -15.41 -6.43 3.90
N ILE A 99 -14.98 -7.68 4.13
CA ILE A 99 -14.78 -8.71 3.12
C ILE A 99 -15.69 -9.91 3.38
N ASP A 100 -16.01 -10.64 2.33
CA ASP A 100 -16.75 -11.90 2.41
C ASP A 100 -15.80 -13.10 2.29
N VAL A 101 -15.60 -13.79 3.40
CA VAL A 101 -14.67 -14.93 3.49
C VAL A 101 -15.40 -16.21 3.10
N PRO A 102 -14.93 -16.97 2.08
CA PRO A 102 -15.56 -18.22 1.66
C PRO A 102 -15.43 -19.29 2.75
N ARG A 103 -16.39 -20.22 2.79
CA ARG A 103 -16.42 -21.33 3.75
C ARG A 103 -16.72 -22.65 3.05
N ASP A 104 -16.11 -23.74 3.50
CA ASP A 104 -16.43 -25.09 3.05
C ASP A 104 -17.50 -25.77 3.93
N ARG A 105 -18.20 -26.75 3.36
CA ARG A 105 -19.26 -27.49 4.05
C ARG A 105 -18.74 -28.32 5.21
N ALA A 106 -17.57 -28.91 5.08
CA ALA A 106 -16.92 -29.69 6.13
C ALA A 106 -16.32 -28.82 7.26
N GLY A 107 -16.20 -27.50 7.05
CA GLY A 107 -15.60 -26.57 8.02
C GLY A 107 -14.09 -26.78 8.24
N SER A 108 -13.44 -27.44 7.29
CA SER A 108 -12.01 -27.80 7.29
C SER A 108 -11.12 -26.71 6.71
N PHE A 109 -11.69 -25.69 6.05
CA PHE A 109 -10.93 -24.61 5.44
C PHE A 109 -10.32 -23.67 6.50
N GLU A 110 -8.99 -23.51 6.45
CA GLU A 110 -8.22 -22.58 7.28
C GLU A 110 -7.51 -21.53 6.42
N PRO A 111 -8.11 -20.33 6.24
CA PRO A 111 -7.53 -19.30 5.38
C PRO A 111 -6.21 -18.76 5.94
N GLN A 112 -5.22 -18.56 5.07
CA GLN A 112 -3.88 -18.12 5.45
C GLN A 112 -3.73 -16.60 5.35
N ILE A 113 -4.24 -15.99 4.27
CA ILE A 113 -4.20 -14.53 4.08
C ILE A 113 -4.95 -13.80 5.20
N VAL A 114 -6.15 -14.28 5.57
CA VAL A 114 -6.94 -13.69 6.65
C VAL A 114 -7.30 -14.74 7.71
N LYS A 115 -6.34 -15.03 8.60
CA LYS A 115 -6.46 -16.07 9.64
C LYS A 115 -7.77 -16.01 10.43
N LYS A 116 -8.31 -17.19 10.74
CA LYS A 116 -9.51 -17.36 11.56
C LYS A 116 -9.34 -16.68 12.93
N ARG A 117 -10.39 -16.03 13.42
CA ARG A 117 -10.43 -15.31 14.73
C ARG A 117 -9.49 -14.13 14.90
N GLN A 118 -8.71 -13.75 13.89
CA GLN A 118 -7.91 -12.52 13.92
C GLN A 118 -8.68 -11.38 13.26
N CYS A 119 -9.00 -10.33 14.02
CA CYS A 119 -9.32 -9.01 13.50
C CYS A 119 -8.01 -8.24 13.31
N SER A 120 -7.06 -8.78 12.52
CA SER A 120 -5.71 -8.20 12.44
C SER A 120 -5.57 -7.19 11.30
N ALA A 121 -4.76 -6.17 11.54
CA ALA A 121 -4.00 -5.46 10.52
C ALA A 121 -3.21 -6.49 9.69
N VAL A 122 -3.25 -6.38 8.36
CA VAL A 122 -2.27 -7.06 7.49
C VAL A 122 -0.89 -6.51 7.89
N ARG A 123 0.04 -7.38 8.31
CA ARG A 123 1.29 -6.94 8.95
C ARG A 123 2.24 -6.27 7.95
N SER A 124 2.93 -5.25 8.47
CA SER A 124 3.85 -4.28 7.84
C SER A 124 5.03 -4.82 7.01
N ALA A 125 5.24 -6.12 6.87
CA ALA A 125 6.35 -6.67 6.09
C ALA A 125 6.11 -6.59 4.57
N ASP A 126 4.85 -6.64 4.13
CA ASP A 126 4.48 -6.49 2.72
C ASP A 126 4.43 -5.01 2.27
N LEU A 127 4.46 -4.06 3.21
CA LEU A 127 4.41 -2.62 2.92
C LEU A 127 5.71 -2.09 2.31
N ALA A 128 6.87 -2.68 2.60
CA ALA A 128 8.15 -2.18 2.09
C ALA A 128 8.25 -2.30 0.55
N ALA A 129 7.75 -3.41 0.00
CA ALA A 129 7.68 -3.61 -1.45
C ALA A 129 6.57 -2.76 -2.10
N ALA A 130 5.45 -2.56 -1.41
CA ALA A 130 4.37 -1.69 -1.88
C ALA A 130 4.74 -0.19 -1.81
N ALA A 131 5.65 0.20 -0.93
CA ALA A 131 6.08 1.59 -0.74
C ALA A 131 6.75 2.18 -1.99
N ASP A 132 7.51 1.38 -2.74
CA ASP A 132 8.14 1.83 -4.00
C ASP A 132 7.12 2.19 -5.06
N LEU A 133 6.08 1.35 -5.20
CA LEU A 133 4.98 1.61 -6.12
C LEU A 133 4.15 2.81 -5.65
N ALA A 134 3.81 2.88 -4.35
CA ALA A 134 3.04 3.98 -3.78
C ALA A 134 3.76 5.32 -3.93
N GLU A 135 5.07 5.37 -3.71
CA GLU A 135 5.90 6.56 -3.88
C GLU A 135 5.94 6.99 -5.36
N THR A 136 6.05 6.02 -6.28
CA THR A 136 6.02 6.27 -7.73
C THR A 136 4.68 6.85 -8.18
N VAL A 137 3.57 6.28 -7.70
CA VAL A 137 2.22 6.80 -7.97
C VAL A 137 2.04 8.19 -7.38
N ALA A 138 2.44 8.42 -6.13
CA ALA A 138 2.36 9.73 -5.50
C ALA A 138 3.16 10.79 -6.29
N ARG A 139 4.35 10.42 -6.80
CA ARG A 139 5.14 11.31 -7.67
C ARG A 139 4.48 11.61 -9.02
N SER A 140 3.58 10.78 -9.51
CA SER A 140 2.86 11.06 -10.76
C SER A 140 1.75 12.09 -10.61
N ILE A 141 1.38 12.46 -9.37
CA ILE A 141 0.37 13.48 -9.10
C ILE A 141 0.87 14.84 -9.61
N THR A 142 0.08 15.48 -10.47
CA THR A 142 0.43 16.74 -11.14
C THR A 142 0.30 17.96 -10.22
N ASP A 143 -0.65 17.92 -9.28
CA ASP A 143 -0.86 19.00 -8.31
C ASP A 143 0.20 18.90 -7.19
N PRO A 144 1.06 19.93 -7.00
CA PRO A 144 2.18 19.85 -6.06
C PRO A 144 1.76 19.65 -4.61
N ASP A 145 0.66 20.28 -4.18
CA ASP A 145 0.16 20.17 -2.81
C ASP A 145 -0.39 18.77 -2.54
N GLN A 146 -1.16 18.21 -3.47
CA GLN A 146 -1.65 16.82 -3.37
C GLN A 146 -0.50 15.81 -3.45
N GLN A 147 0.51 16.05 -4.28
CA GLN A 147 1.71 15.21 -4.35
C GLN A 147 2.44 15.19 -3.00
N ALA A 148 2.69 16.37 -2.42
CA ALA A 148 3.35 16.51 -1.13
C ALA A 148 2.58 15.83 0.00
N GLN A 149 1.25 15.97 0.01
CA GLN A 149 0.38 15.30 0.98
C GLN A 149 0.40 13.78 0.82
N ALA A 150 0.31 13.27 -0.41
CA ALA A 150 0.35 11.83 -0.67
C ALA A 150 1.68 11.21 -0.21
N LEU A 151 2.81 11.86 -0.51
CA LEU A 151 4.14 11.42 -0.07
C LEU A 151 4.28 11.47 1.46
N ALA A 152 3.73 12.48 2.13
CA ALA A 152 3.73 12.57 3.58
C ALA A 152 2.91 11.44 4.23
N GLN A 153 1.75 11.08 3.66
CA GLN A 153 0.94 9.96 4.15
C GLN A 153 1.65 8.61 3.98
N ILE A 154 2.34 8.41 2.85
CA ILE A 154 3.16 7.21 2.63
C ILE A 154 4.29 7.15 3.67
N ALA A 155 5.01 8.25 3.88
CA ALA A 155 6.07 8.32 4.88
C ALA A 155 5.54 8.03 6.28
N ARG A 156 4.36 8.55 6.63
CA ARG A 156 3.67 8.27 7.90
C ARG A 156 3.36 6.78 8.07
N ALA A 157 2.79 6.15 7.04
CA ALA A 157 2.42 4.74 7.09
C ALA A 157 3.62 3.80 7.27
N ILE A 158 4.77 4.16 6.71
CA ILE A 158 5.99 3.34 6.82
C ILE A 158 6.90 3.76 7.98
N ALA A 159 6.68 4.90 8.64
CA ALA A 159 7.60 5.46 9.63
C ALA A 159 7.92 4.51 10.79
N SER A 160 6.95 3.71 11.25
CA SER A 160 7.17 2.72 12.30
C SER A 160 7.94 1.47 11.83
N ALA A 161 7.90 1.17 10.54
CA ALA A 161 8.49 -0.04 9.95
C ALA A 161 9.88 0.24 9.32
N ASP A 162 10.02 1.38 8.65
CA ASP A 162 11.24 1.86 8.00
C ASP A 162 11.40 3.38 8.22
N PRO A 163 11.93 3.78 9.40
CA PRO A 163 12.12 5.18 9.75
C PRO A 163 13.08 5.90 8.79
N ASP A 164 14.12 5.23 8.32
CA ASP A 164 15.15 5.81 7.44
C ASP A 164 14.56 6.18 6.08
N ARG A 165 13.75 5.29 5.49
CA ARG A 165 13.07 5.56 4.23
C ARG A 165 12.02 6.66 4.38
N ALA A 166 11.21 6.63 5.44
CA ALA A 166 10.23 7.68 5.71
C ALA A 166 10.89 9.06 5.81
N SER A 167 12.01 9.18 6.55
CA SER A 167 12.75 10.43 6.66
C SER A 167 13.26 10.95 5.31
N ARG A 168 13.73 10.05 4.42
CA ARG A 168 14.21 10.40 3.07
C ARG A 168 13.08 10.90 2.17
N VAL A 169 11.89 10.30 2.25
CA VAL A 169 10.71 10.76 1.51
C VAL A 169 10.30 12.16 2.00
N LEU A 170 10.19 12.36 3.30
CA LEU A 170 9.84 13.67 3.90
C LEU A 170 10.88 14.75 3.54
N GLY A 171 12.17 14.42 3.56
CA GLY A 171 13.24 15.35 3.18
C GLY A 171 13.13 15.84 1.73
N LYS A 172 12.70 14.98 0.80
CA LYS A 172 12.45 15.39 -0.59
C LYS A 172 11.24 16.32 -0.73
N VAL A 173 10.17 16.09 0.04
CA VAL A 173 8.99 16.96 0.06
C VAL A 173 9.33 18.34 0.64
N LEU A 174 10.13 18.37 1.71
CA LEU A 174 10.65 19.62 2.28
C LEU A 174 11.52 20.40 1.29
N ALA A 175 12.37 19.71 0.53
CA ALA A 175 13.21 20.32 -0.50
C ALA A 175 12.40 20.89 -1.68
N ALA A 176 11.16 20.44 -1.88
CA ALA A 176 10.23 20.97 -2.88
C ALA A 176 9.39 22.15 -2.36
N GLU A 177 9.80 22.79 -1.26
CA GLU A 177 9.14 23.93 -0.61
C GLU A 177 7.74 23.66 -0.01
N SER A 178 7.24 22.42 -0.09
CA SER A 178 5.97 22.02 0.54
C SER A 178 6.17 21.64 2.01
N TRP A 179 6.42 22.62 2.86
CA TRP A 179 6.82 22.43 4.25
C TRP A 179 5.71 21.97 5.21
N MET A 180 4.44 22.29 4.91
CA MET A 180 3.32 21.98 5.80
C MET A 180 2.99 20.48 5.90
N ALA A 181 3.04 19.74 4.78
CA ALA A 181 2.67 18.33 4.77
C ALA A 181 3.63 17.47 5.63
N PRO A 182 4.97 17.59 5.49
CA PRO A 182 5.93 16.85 6.30
C PRO A 182 5.91 17.18 7.78
N LEU A 183 5.60 18.43 8.16
CA LEU A 183 5.64 18.87 9.57
C LEU A 183 4.74 18.05 10.49
N SER A 184 3.54 17.68 10.02
CA SER A 184 2.61 16.87 10.80
C SER A 184 3.20 15.49 11.15
N VAL A 185 3.87 14.87 10.18
CA VAL A 185 4.50 13.55 10.33
C VAL A 185 5.78 13.65 11.15
N LEU A 186 6.58 14.69 10.93
CA LEU A 186 7.79 14.94 11.72
C LEU A 186 7.48 15.18 13.20
N GLY A 187 6.41 15.92 13.51
CA GLY A 187 5.99 16.13 14.90
C GLY A 187 5.58 14.84 15.62
N GLU A 188 4.96 13.91 14.89
CA GLU A 188 4.50 12.63 15.44
C GLU A 188 5.65 11.63 15.66
N PHE A 189 6.55 11.48 14.68
CA PHE A 189 7.58 10.43 14.70
C PHE A 189 8.98 10.93 15.07
N TRP A 190 9.31 12.19 14.79
CA TRP A 190 10.62 12.80 15.07
C TRP A 190 10.50 14.19 15.72
N PRO A 191 9.86 14.31 16.91
CA PRO A 191 9.66 15.61 17.57
C PRO A 191 10.98 16.35 17.83
N GLN A 192 12.08 15.62 18.02
CA GLN A 192 13.41 16.18 18.24
C GLN A 192 13.96 16.93 17.03
N VAL A 193 13.59 16.54 15.80
CA VAL A 193 14.00 17.25 14.57
C VAL A 193 13.30 18.62 14.53
N VAL A 194 12.00 18.65 14.84
CA VAL A 194 11.23 19.89 14.91
C VAL A 194 11.82 20.84 15.96
N LEU A 195 12.10 20.33 17.17
CA LEU A 195 12.71 21.13 18.24
C LEU A 195 14.06 21.72 17.85
N ARG A 196 14.94 20.92 17.23
CA ARG A 196 16.24 21.41 16.74
C ARG A 196 16.10 22.51 15.68
N CYS A 197 15.13 22.39 14.78
CA CYS A 197 14.86 23.43 13.80
C CYS A 197 14.39 24.73 14.46
N VAL A 198 13.48 24.65 15.45
CA VAL A 198 13.01 25.82 16.20
C VAL A 198 14.14 26.47 16.99
N ASP A 199 14.97 25.68 17.66
CA ASP A 199 16.14 26.19 18.40
C ASP A 199 17.14 26.87 17.46
N ALA A 200 17.44 26.27 16.31
CA ALA A 200 18.34 26.84 15.30
C ALA A 200 17.82 28.18 14.76
N LEU A 201 16.51 28.29 14.50
CA LEU A 201 15.88 29.54 14.07
C LEU A 201 15.94 30.62 15.17
N SER A 202 15.68 30.22 16.42
CA SER A 202 15.72 31.13 17.58
C SER A 202 17.12 31.70 17.84
N VAL A 203 18.16 30.91 17.63
CA VAL A 203 19.57 31.36 17.74
C VAL A 203 19.93 32.33 16.61
N ASN A 204 19.48 32.05 15.38
CA ASN A 204 19.73 32.91 14.23
C ASN A 204 19.09 34.31 14.40
N GLU A 205 17.87 34.40 14.95
CA GLU A 205 17.21 35.68 15.22
C GLU A 205 17.94 36.53 16.27
N ARG A 206 18.48 35.90 17.32
CA ARG A 206 19.27 36.60 18.36
C ARG A 206 20.56 37.19 17.78
N SER A 207 21.25 36.44 16.91
CA SER A 207 22.48 36.91 16.26
C SER A 207 22.24 38.12 15.34
N ARG A 208 21.10 38.13 14.62
CA ARG A 208 20.72 39.26 13.75
C ARG A 208 20.36 40.53 14.51
N TYR A 209 19.91 40.41 15.77
CA TYR A 209 19.61 41.57 16.62
C TYR A 209 20.87 42.20 17.21
N THR A 210 21.88 41.39 17.53
CA THR A 210 23.16 41.88 18.09
C THR A 210 24.07 42.56 17.06
N GLU A 211 23.92 42.27 15.76
CA GLU A 211 24.70 42.91 14.68
C GLU A 211 24.10 44.24 14.18
N ARG A 212 22.91 44.63 14.67
CA ARG A 212 22.18 45.82 14.21
C ARG A 212 22.21 47.00 15.19
N THR A 213 22.93 46.86 16.31
CA THR A 213 23.23 47.88 17.32
C THR A 213 24.70 48.24 17.30
#